data_AF-A0A442M8Z3-F1
#
_entry.id   AF-A0A442M8Z3-F1
#
_cell.length_a   1.000
_cell.length_b   1.000
_cell.length_c   1.000
_cell.angle_alpha   90.00
_cell.angle_beta   90.00
_cell.angle_gamma   90.00
#
_symmetry.space_group_name_H-M   'P 1'
#
loop_
_entity.id
_entity.type
_entity.pdbx_description
1 polymer ?
#
loop_
_entity_poly.entity_id
_entity_poly.type
_entity_poly.pdbx_seq_one_letter_code
_entity_poly.pdbx_strand_id
1 'polypeptide(L)'
;MVTNFVFYLPVQCGAQGIATVDPGKLTYANDPAFPPLEYLEDGEVVGLDIDIGNALARELGLEAVVFKVAFDGLILAVQGGRVDLINSGSYIAWGDIQPGES
;
A
#
# COMPACT_ATOMS: atom_id res chain seq x y z
N MET A 1 35.86 -32.15 27.66
CA MET A 1 35.63 -31.73 26.26
C MET A 1 34.62 -30.60 26.31
N VAL A 2 35.05 -29.38 26.01
CA VAL A 2 34.18 -28.19 25.94
C VAL A 2 34.13 -27.80 24.47
N THR A 3 32.97 -27.92 23.85
CA THR A 3 32.75 -27.47 22.48
C THR A 3 31.86 -26.24 22.53
N ASN A 4 32.48 -25.09 22.24
CA ASN A 4 31.87 -23.77 22.12
C ASN A 4 30.64 -23.81 21.21
N PHE A 5 29.50 -23.33 21.70
CA PHE A 5 28.42 -22.85 20.86
C PHE A 5 28.76 -21.42 20.42
N VAL A 6 29.13 -21.24 19.16
CA VAL A 6 29.15 -19.92 18.54
C VAL A 6 27.79 -19.72 17.88
N PHE A 7 26.89 -19.02 18.56
CA PHE A 7 25.69 -18.47 17.94
C PHE A 7 26.12 -17.28 17.07
N TYR A 8 26.15 -17.50 15.76
CA TYR A 8 26.32 -16.43 14.79
C TYR A 8 24.98 -15.70 14.65
N LEU A 9 24.79 -14.59 15.39
CA LEU A 9 23.71 -13.66 15.09
C LEU A 9 24.14 -12.84 13.86
N PRO A 10 23.42 -12.88 12.73
CA PRO A 10 23.65 -11.89 11.70
C PRO A 10 23.26 -10.53 12.27
N VAL A 11 24.22 -9.63 12.32
CA VAL A 11 23.98 -8.19 12.46
C VAL A 11 23.17 -7.78 11.24
N GLN A 12 21.85 -7.66 11.38
CA GLN A 12 21.00 -7.11 10.34
C GLN A 12 21.25 -5.59 10.31
N CYS A 13 22.25 -5.19 9.53
CA CYS A 13 22.52 -3.79 9.23
C CYS A 13 21.29 -3.20 8.53
N GLY A 14 20.68 -2.21 9.19
CA GLY A 14 19.49 -1.51 8.70
C GLY A 14 19.79 -0.72 7.43
N ALA A 15 19.35 -1.26 6.30
CA ALA A 15 18.71 -0.45 5.28
C ALA A 15 17.23 -0.78 5.39
N GLN A 16 16.52 -0.10 6.29
CA GLN A 16 15.06 -0.20 6.36
C GLN A 16 14.48 0.39 5.07
N GLY A 17 14.34 -0.45 4.04
CA GLY A 17 13.36 -0.20 2.99
C GLY A 17 11.98 -0.09 3.63
N ILE A 18 11.09 0.70 3.03
CA ILE A 18 9.73 0.86 3.52
C ILE A 18 9.06 -0.51 3.55
N ALA A 19 8.54 -0.89 4.72
CA ALA A 19 7.79 -2.12 4.87
C ALA A 19 6.48 -1.99 4.09
N THR A 20 6.30 -2.88 3.13
CA THR A 20 5.18 -2.93 2.19
C THR A 20 4.63 -4.35 2.15
N VAL A 21 3.40 -4.53 1.70
CA VAL A 21 2.76 -5.85 1.54
C VAL A 21 3.63 -6.74 0.65
N ASP A 22 4.04 -6.21 -0.50
CA ASP A 22 4.99 -6.85 -1.40
C ASP A 22 6.29 -6.04 -1.41
N PRO A 23 7.44 -6.61 -1.00
CA PRO A 23 8.69 -5.87 -0.89
C PRO A 23 9.07 -5.17 -2.20
N GLY A 24 9.30 -3.85 -2.11
CA GLY A 24 9.68 -3.01 -3.25
C GLY A 24 8.50 -2.50 -4.08
N LYS A 25 7.26 -2.75 -3.65
CA LYS A 25 6.05 -2.30 -4.33
C LYS A 25 5.18 -1.47 -3.39
N LEU A 26 4.52 -0.45 -3.93
CA LEU A 26 3.45 0.28 -3.27
C LEU A 26 2.13 -0.19 -3.88
N THR A 27 1.47 -1.12 -3.21
CA THR A 27 0.17 -1.63 -3.62
C THR A 27 -0.93 -0.77 -3.01
N TYR A 28 -1.74 -0.11 -3.83
CA TYR A 28 -2.85 0.73 -3.34
C TYR A 28 -4.19 0.29 -3.90
N ALA A 29 -5.21 0.30 -3.05
CA ALA A 29 -6.56 -0.05 -3.46
C ALA A 29 -7.27 1.13 -4.14
N ASN A 30 -7.96 0.83 -5.24
CA ASN A 30 -8.57 1.80 -6.14
C ASN A 30 -9.89 1.28 -6.72
N ASP A 31 -10.92 2.14 -6.81
CA ASP A 31 -12.21 1.86 -7.45
C ASP A 31 -12.42 2.78 -8.66
N PRO A 32 -12.13 2.34 -9.89
CA PRO A 32 -12.06 3.20 -11.07
C PRO A 32 -13.45 3.52 -11.65
N ALA A 33 -14.29 4.19 -10.85
CA ALA A 33 -15.67 4.54 -11.14
C ALA A 33 -15.93 6.07 -11.14
N PHE A 34 -14.90 6.88 -10.90
CA PHE A 34 -15.03 8.33 -10.66
C PHE A 34 -14.11 9.19 -11.55
N PRO A 35 -14.45 9.40 -12.84
CA PRO A 35 -13.75 10.38 -13.66
C PRO A 35 -13.89 11.81 -13.09
N PRO A 36 -12.85 12.67 -13.13
CA PRO A 36 -11.51 12.43 -13.69
C PRO A 36 -10.47 11.90 -12.67
N LEU A 37 -10.91 11.51 -11.46
CA LEU A 37 -10.02 11.06 -10.39
C LEU A 37 -9.46 9.66 -10.67
N GLU A 38 -10.35 8.74 -11.02
CA GLU A 38 -10.01 7.33 -11.27
C GLU A 38 -11.06 6.72 -12.21
N TYR A 39 -10.62 6.17 -13.33
CA TYR A 39 -11.51 5.57 -14.31
C TYR A 39 -10.79 4.57 -15.20
N LEU A 40 -11.54 3.78 -15.94
CA LEU A 40 -11.01 2.87 -16.94
C LEU A 40 -10.94 3.56 -18.31
N GLU A 41 -9.74 3.57 -18.90
CA GLU A 41 -9.49 3.99 -20.29
C GLU A 41 -8.67 2.89 -20.97
N ASP A 42 -9.15 2.38 -22.11
CA ASP A 42 -8.49 1.29 -22.85
C ASP A 42 -8.13 0.03 -22.03
N GLY A 43 -8.87 -0.21 -20.94
CA GLY A 43 -8.65 -1.35 -20.04
C GLY A 43 -7.63 -1.11 -18.94
N GLU A 44 -6.98 0.06 -18.92
CA GLU A 44 -6.09 0.50 -17.86
C GLU A 44 -6.82 1.44 -16.89
N VAL A 45 -6.36 1.47 -15.65
CA VAL A 45 -6.86 2.43 -14.65
C VAL A 45 -6.03 3.71 -14.77
N VAL A 46 -6.71 4.82 -15.02
CA VAL A 46 -6.11 6.15 -15.23
C VAL A 46 -6.84 7.21 -14.41
N GLY A 47 -6.23 8.38 -14.26
CA GLY A 47 -6.81 9.54 -13.57
C GLY A 47 -5.85 10.16 -12.56
N LEU A 48 -6.32 11.23 -11.90
CA LEU A 48 -5.53 11.98 -10.93
C LEU A 48 -5.02 11.11 -9.77
N ASP A 49 -5.84 10.21 -9.24
CA ASP A 49 -5.46 9.35 -8.12
C ASP A 49 -4.32 8.41 -8.53
N ILE A 50 -4.35 7.91 -9.77
CA ILE A 50 -3.29 7.05 -10.32
C ILE A 50 -1.98 7.82 -10.47
N ASP A 51 -2.04 9.06 -10.96
CA ASP A 51 -0.88 9.92 -11.07
C ASP A 51 -0.25 10.21 -9.70
N ILE A 52 -1.08 10.45 -8.67
CA ILE A 52 -0.64 10.66 -7.29
C ILE A 52 0.02 9.39 -6.74
N GLY A 53 -0.60 8.21 -6.92
CA GLY A 53 -0.06 6.92 -6.47
C GLY A 53 1.29 6.61 -7.11
N ASN A 54 1.42 6.89 -8.41
CA ASN A 54 2.66 6.71 -9.17
C ASN A 54 3.76 7.68 -8.75
N ALA A 55 3.40 8.94 -8.48
CA ALA A 55 4.34 9.93 -7.97
C ALA A 55 4.84 9.55 -6.57
N LEU A 56 3.93 9.12 -5.69
CA LEU A 56 4.27 8.66 -4.35
C LEU A 56 5.22 7.46 -4.38
N ALA A 57 4.90 6.42 -5.17
CA ALA A 57 5.78 5.26 -5.30
C ALA A 57 7.19 5.65 -5.78
N ARG A 58 7.29 6.58 -6.72
CA ARG A 58 8.57 7.09 -7.24
C ARG A 58 9.41 7.79 -6.18
N GLU A 59 8.80 8.67 -5.37
CA GLU A 59 9.49 9.34 -4.25
C GLU A 59 9.97 8.32 -3.19
N LEU A 60 9.22 7.23 -3.02
CA LEU A 60 9.55 6.14 -2.10
C LEU A 60 10.52 5.10 -2.70
N GLY A 61 10.86 5.20 -3.99
CA GLY A 61 11.70 4.22 -4.69
C GLY A 61 11.04 2.84 -4.86
N LEU A 62 9.71 2.80 -4.96
CA LEU A 62 8.89 1.59 -5.07
C LEU A 62 8.21 1.49 -6.45
N GLU A 63 7.81 0.29 -6.85
CA GLU A 63 6.92 0.04 -8.00
C GLU A 63 5.47 0.26 -7.60
N ALA A 64 4.74 1.14 -8.29
CA ALA A 64 3.33 1.37 -8.03
C ALA A 64 2.47 0.22 -8.56
N VAL A 65 1.56 -0.33 -7.74
CA VAL A 65 0.63 -1.39 -8.14
C VAL A 65 -0.79 -1.01 -7.76
N VAL A 66 -1.66 -0.93 -8.76
CA VAL A 66 -3.09 -0.67 -8.57
C VAL A 66 -3.80 -1.97 -8.23
N PHE A 67 -4.40 -2.05 -7.04
CA PHE A 67 -5.31 -3.13 -6.65
C PHE A 67 -6.75 -2.69 -6.86
N LYS A 68 -7.36 -3.10 -7.98
CA LYS A 68 -8.74 -2.75 -8.30
C LYS A 68 -9.73 -3.51 -7.41
N VAL A 69 -10.54 -2.78 -6.65
CA VAL A 69 -11.62 -3.32 -5.81
C VAL A 69 -12.75 -2.30 -5.69
N ALA A 70 -14.00 -2.77 -5.56
CA ALA A 70 -15.12 -1.88 -5.31
C ALA A 70 -14.96 -1.12 -3.99
N PHE A 71 -15.53 0.09 -3.90
CA PHE A 71 -15.41 0.99 -2.77
C PHE A 71 -15.63 0.32 -1.39
N ASP A 72 -16.69 -0.50 -1.25
CA ASP A 72 -17.02 -1.22 -0.01
C ASP A 72 -15.92 -2.19 0.45
N GLY A 73 -15.05 -2.62 -0.47
CA GLY A 73 -13.93 -3.53 -0.22
C GLY A 73 -12.61 -2.85 0.11
N LEU A 74 -12.49 -1.53 -0.07
CA LEU A 74 -11.24 -0.78 0.12
C LEU A 74 -10.71 -0.90 1.56
N ILE A 75 -11.57 -0.65 2.55
CA ILE A 75 -11.23 -0.70 3.98
C ILE A 75 -10.80 -2.11 4.37
N LEU A 76 -11.53 -3.12 3.92
CA LEU A 76 -11.21 -4.52 4.18
C LEU A 76 -9.89 -4.95 3.53
N ALA A 77 -9.54 -4.39 2.37
CA ALA A 77 -8.28 -4.68 1.70
C ALA A 77 -7.07 -4.19 2.50
N VAL A 78 -7.13 -2.97 3.05
CA VAL A 78 -6.08 -2.44 3.94
C VAL A 78 -6.04 -3.20 5.26
N GLN A 79 -7.19 -3.41 5.92
CA GLN A 79 -7.24 -4.13 7.20
C GLN A 79 -6.77 -5.58 7.09
N GLY A 80 -7.03 -6.22 5.97
CA GLY A 80 -6.55 -7.57 5.65
C GLY A 80 -5.08 -7.64 5.23
N GLY A 81 -4.37 -6.50 5.17
CA GLY A 81 -2.97 -6.45 4.75
C GLY A 81 -2.75 -6.86 3.30
N ARG A 82 -3.75 -6.66 2.43
CA ARG A 82 -3.64 -6.99 1.00
C ARG A 82 -3.08 -5.84 0.17
N VAL A 83 -3.15 -4.63 0.71
CA VAL A 83 -2.66 -3.39 0.10
C VAL A 83 -2.04 -2.53 1.19
N ASP A 84 -1.18 -1.59 0.81
CA ASP A 84 -0.50 -0.66 1.71
C ASP A 84 -1.37 0.56 2.08
N LEU A 85 -2.21 1.03 1.14
CA LEU A 85 -3.06 2.20 1.34
C LEU A 85 -4.32 2.18 0.47
N ILE A 86 -5.26 3.09 0.75
CA ILE A 86 -6.43 3.39 -0.08
C ILE A 86 -6.18 4.70 -0.83
N ASN A 87 -6.41 4.68 -2.14
CA ASN A 87 -6.31 5.84 -3.00
C ASN A 87 -7.44 5.76 -4.04
N SER A 88 -8.61 6.28 -3.66
CA SER A 88 -9.85 6.12 -4.44
C SER A 88 -10.90 7.16 -4.06
N GLY A 89 -10.69 8.43 -4.43
CA GLY A 89 -11.66 9.52 -4.25
C GLY A 89 -12.28 9.65 -2.86
N SER A 90 -11.62 9.10 -1.83
CA SER A 90 -12.26 8.78 -0.56
C SER A 90 -12.31 10.01 0.32
N TYR A 91 -13.46 10.27 0.95
CA TYR A 91 -13.57 11.27 2.00
C TYR A 91 -13.24 10.63 3.35
N ILE A 92 -12.25 11.18 4.04
CA ILE A 92 -11.91 10.77 5.40
C ILE A 92 -12.90 11.42 6.35
N ALA A 93 -13.80 10.61 6.92
CA ALA A 93 -14.67 11.04 7.99
C ALA A 93 -13.98 10.87 9.35
N TRP A 94 -14.50 11.58 10.36
CA TRP A 94 -13.99 11.47 11.73
C TRP A 94 -14.01 10.04 12.28
N GLY A 95 -14.98 9.23 11.85
CA GLY A 95 -15.09 7.82 12.24
C GLY A 95 -13.95 6.94 11.73
N ASP A 96 -13.35 7.27 10.58
CA ASP A 96 -12.32 6.45 9.92
C ASP A 96 -10.94 6.60 10.59
N ILE A 97 -10.72 7.71 11.30
CA ILE A 97 -9.46 8.04 11.97
C ILE A 97 -9.47 7.74 13.48
N GLN A 98 -10.56 7.19 14.02
CA GLN A 98 -10.57 6.83 15.43
C GLN A 98 -9.58 5.69 15.65
N PRO A 99 -8.55 5.85 16.50
CA PRO A 99 -7.74 4.72 16.91
C PRO A 99 -8.71 3.72 17.55
N GLY A 100 -8.72 2.48 17.02
CA GLY A 100 -9.67 1.47 17.47
C GLY A 100 -9.71 1.45 19.00
N GLU A 101 -10.89 1.72 19.57
CA GLU A 101 -11.11 1.53 21.00
C GLU A 101 -10.96 0.03 21.26
N SER A 102 -9.77 -0.37 21.68
CA SER A 102 -9.50 -1.66 22.31
C SER A 102 -9.96 -1.64 23.76
#